data_AF-A0A7C6J3K8-F1
#
_entry.id   AF-A0A7C6J3K8-F1
#
_cell.length_a   1.000
_cell.length_b   1.000
_cell.length_c   1.000
_cell.angle_alpha   90.00
_cell.angle_beta   90.00
_cell.angle_gamma   90.00
#
_symmetry.space_group_name_H-M   'P 1'
#
loop_
_entity.id
_entity.type
_entity.pdbx_description
1 polymer ?
#
loop_
_entity_poly.entity_id
_entity_poly.type
_entity_poly.pdbx_seq_one_letter_code
_entity_poly.pdbx_strand_id
1 'polypeptide(L)'
;MLQSKTSFARAGRLPSLVLVLVVFALVVSGCSSGKVDNGDNNVGNGGDGGNGGDNVGVDFSAYVGVWKSVDVSPAVEITVSELIEDDYPGDFRYFTGKVTCNVLSEGHLDITAADNKILGEKYILASIVKSGQLTMRTIIVRAREEVDDEFGTTVANELELDGYLADNNTLKASRLYICQENETILDFDPDDATELTFKKQ
;
A
#
# COMPACT_ATOMS: atom_id res chain seq x y z
N MET A 1 -29.12 38.58 -22.28
CA MET A 1 -29.16 38.65 -20.80
C MET A 1 -28.39 37.46 -20.26
N LEU A 2 -27.30 37.73 -19.55
CA LEU A 2 -26.39 36.73 -18.98
C LEU A 2 -27.12 35.92 -17.89
N GLN A 3 -26.98 34.60 -17.92
CA GLN A 3 -27.12 33.78 -16.71
C GLN A 3 -25.76 33.19 -16.35
N SER A 4 -25.35 33.53 -15.13
CA SER A 4 -24.07 33.25 -14.53
C SER A 4 -23.83 31.76 -14.35
N LYS A 5 -22.67 31.29 -14.81
CA LYS A 5 -22.07 30.03 -14.36
C LYS A 5 -21.58 30.23 -12.93
N THR A 6 -22.19 29.56 -11.95
CA THR A 6 -21.58 29.39 -10.62
C THR A 6 -20.64 28.20 -10.67
N SER A 7 -19.35 28.47 -10.81
CA SER A 7 -18.28 27.51 -10.54
C SER A 7 -18.24 27.22 -9.04
N PHE A 8 -18.61 26.00 -8.64
CA PHE A 8 -18.19 25.50 -7.33
C PHE A 8 -16.73 25.08 -7.45
N ALA A 9 -15.84 25.93 -6.97
CA ALA A 9 -14.48 25.54 -6.66
C ALA A 9 -14.54 24.52 -5.52
N ARG A 10 -14.22 23.26 -5.81
CA ARG A 10 -14.07 22.20 -4.82
C ARG A 10 -12.86 22.54 -3.95
N ALA A 11 -13.11 22.95 -2.71
CA ALA A 11 -12.08 23.19 -1.71
C ALA A 11 -11.27 21.91 -1.48
N GLY A 12 -9.97 21.96 -1.78
CA GLY A 12 -9.06 20.83 -1.68
C GLY A 12 -8.78 20.44 -0.22
N ARG A 13 -9.04 19.17 0.10
CA ARG A 13 -8.16 18.18 0.79
C ARG A 13 -7.15 18.65 1.86
N LEU A 14 -7.42 19.68 2.65
CA LEU A 14 -6.52 20.11 3.74
C LEU A 14 -6.82 19.59 5.17
N PRO A 15 -7.97 19.00 5.54
CA PRO A 15 -8.18 18.60 6.93
C PRO A 15 -7.50 17.27 7.31
N SER A 16 -7.16 16.40 6.34
CA SER A 16 -6.57 15.07 6.63
C SER A 16 -5.10 15.16 7.06
N LEU A 17 -4.30 16.03 6.43
CA LEU A 17 -2.88 16.22 6.76
C LEU A 17 -2.66 16.79 8.17
N VAL A 18 -3.57 17.63 8.66
CA VAL A 18 -3.51 18.17 10.03
C VAL A 18 -3.78 17.09 11.08
N LEU A 19 -4.67 16.14 10.78
CA LEU A 19 -5.00 15.05 11.70
C LEU A 19 -3.85 14.06 11.85
N VAL A 20 -3.16 13.72 10.75
CA VAL A 20 -1.96 12.85 10.75
C VAL A 20 -0.81 13.48 11.53
N LEU A 21 -0.62 14.80 11.44
CA LEU A 21 0.43 15.51 12.17
C LEU A 21 0.18 15.57 13.69
N VAL A 22 -1.08 15.70 14.14
CA VAL A 22 -1.42 15.71 15.57
C VAL A 22 -1.16 14.35 16.22
N VAL A 23 -1.41 13.25 15.49
CA VAL A 23 -1.10 11.89 15.98
C VAL A 23 0.41 11.71 16.17
N PHE A 24 1.24 12.20 15.25
CA PHE A 24 2.70 12.14 15.37
C PHE A 24 3.25 12.96 16.56
N ALA A 25 2.69 14.14 16.83
CA ALA A 25 3.14 14.99 17.94
C ALA A 25 2.83 14.39 19.32
N LEU A 26 1.71 13.68 19.47
CA LEU A 26 1.34 13.02 20.72
C LEU A 26 2.22 11.79 21.02
N VAL A 27 2.75 11.12 19.99
CA VAL A 27 3.67 9.98 20.15
C VAL A 27 5.06 10.44 20.63
N VAL A 28 5.49 11.66 20.27
CA VAL A 28 6.81 12.20 20.69
C VAL A 28 6.78 12.82 22.09
N SER A 29 5.62 13.28 22.56
CA SER A 29 5.50 13.95 23.87
C SER A 29 5.20 13.01 25.05
N GLY A 30 5.07 11.70 24.80
CA GLY A 30 4.81 10.66 25.81
C GLY A 30 6.04 10.07 26.52
N CYS A 31 7.26 10.53 26.24
CA CYS A 31 8.45 10.11 26.99
C CYS A 31 8.64 10.96 28.26
N SER A 32 7.83 10.71 29.28
CA SER A 32 8.19 11.06 30.66
C SER A 32 8.72 9.81 31.38
N SER A 33 10.02 9.72 31.55
CA SER A 33 10.61 8.93 32.63
C SER A 33 11.86 9.65 33.10
N GLY A 34 11.70 10.43 34.16
CA GLY A 34 12.83 10.98 34.90
C GLY A 34 13.59 9.88 35.63
N LYS A 35 14.91 9.99 35.64
CA LYS A 35 15.70 9.92 36.87
C LYS A 35 17.09 10.54 36.66
N VAL A 36 17.42 11.44 37.58
CA VAL A 36 18.73 12.06 37.77
C VAL A 36 19.55 11.13 38.68
N ASP A 37 20.84 10.93 38.40
CA ASP A 37 21.95 11.24 39.33
C ASP A 37 23.31 10.64 38.93
N ASN A 38 24.28 11.55 38.82
CA ASN A 38 25.71 11.51 39.18
C ASN A 38 26.59 10.28 38.92
N GLY A 39 27.78 10.56 38.36
CA GLY A 39 29.04 10.00 38.88
C GLY A 39 29.99 9.38 37.87
N ASP A 40 31.12 10.06 37.70
CA ASP A 40 32.48 9.55 37.45
C ASP A 40 32.89 8.87 36.13
N ASN A 41 33.86 9.55 35.52
CA ASN A 41 35.03 9.07 34.77
C ASN A 41 35.32 7.56 34.85
N ASN A 42 35.35 6.89 33.70
CA ASN A 42 36.56 6.13 33.34
C ASN A 42 36.66 5.73 31.87
N VAL A 43 37.93 5.66 31.47
CA VAL A 43 38.49 5.17 30.22
C VAL A 43 38.08 3.71 29.98
N GLY A 44 37.64 3.40 28.76
CA GLY A 44 37.36 2.04 28.31
C GLY A 44 37.49 1.91 26.80
N ASN A 45 38.69 1.51 26.37
CA ASN A 45 38.97 1.07 25.01
C ASN A 45 38.45 -0.38 24.84
N GLY A 46 37.77 -0.65 23.74
CA GLY A 46 37.20 -1.96 23.40
C GLY A 46 35.89 -1.75 22.65
N GLY A 47 35.59 -2.35 21.53
CA GLY A 47 36.13 -3.48 20.78
C GLY A 47 35.08 -3.77 19.71
N ASP A 48 35.46 -4.49 18.67
CA ASP A 48 34.61 -4.85 17.53
C ASP A 48 33.17 -5.23 17.92
N GLY A 49 32.23 -4.37 17.55
CA GLY A 49 30.80 -4.61 17.63
C GLY A 49 30.25 -4.90 16.25
N GLY A 50 30.66 -6.02 15.66
CA GLY A 50 29.98 -6.59 14.51
C GLY A 50 28.55 -6.95 14.92
N ASN A 51 27.60 -6.05 14.70
CA ASN A 51 26.19 -6.37 14.82
C ASN A 51 25.76 -7.05 13.52
N GLY A 52 26.22 -8.30 13.36
CA GLY A 52 25.49 -9.31 12.60
C GLY A 52 24.18 -9.58 13.34
N GLY A 53 23.26 -8.63 13.26
CA GLY A 53 21.88 -8.88 13.63
C GLY A 53 21.38 -9.94 12.66
N ASP A 54 21.04 -11.10 13.19
CA ASP A 54 20.28 -12.10 12.48
C ASP A 54 19.14 -11.38 11.74
N ASN A 55 19.28 -11.25 10.43
CA ASN A 55 18.16 -11.00 9.55
C ASN A 55 17.29 -12.25 9.63
N VAL A 56 16.58 -12.44 10.74
CA VAL A 56 15.36 -13.26 10.75
C VAL A 56 14.43 -12.50 9.81
N GLY A 57 14.57 -12.79 8.52
CA GLY A 57 13.88 -12.10 7.45
C GLY A 57 12.42 -12.05 7.80
N VAL A 58 11.86 -10.84 7.78
CA VAL A 58 10.43 -10.64 7.96
C VAL A 58 9.72 -11.55 6.94
N ASP A 59 8.88 -12.46 7.42
CA ASP A 59 8.24 -13.48 6.58
C ASP A 59 7.02 -12.89 5.86
N PHE A 60 7.12 -12.76 4.54
CA PHE A 60 6.05 -12.28 3.66
C PHE A 60 5.28 -13.42 2.96
N SER A 61 5.54 -14.70 3.30
CA SER A 61 4.90 -15.86 2.65
C SER A 61 3.37 -15.83 2.72
N ALA A 62 2.81 -15.17 3.73
CA ALA A 62 1.36 -15.01 3.88
C ALA A 62 0.71 -14.31 2.68
N TYR A 63 1.41 -13.38 2.00
CA TYR A 63 0.90 -12.65 0.83
C TYR A 63 0.91 -13.48 -0.45
N VAL A 64 1.84 -14.43 -0.59
CA VAL A 64 2.00 -15.23 -1.81
C VAL A 64 0.77 -16.10 -2.05
N GLY A 65 0.19 -16.04 -3.23
CA GLY A 65 -1.02 -16.78 -3.63
C GLY A 65 -1.98 -15.94 -4.47
N VAL A 66 -3.16 -16.51 -4.72
CA VAL A 66 -4.22 -15.88 -5.52
C VAL A 66 -5.30 -15.33 -4.59
N TRP A 67 -5.61 -14.05 -4.71
CA TRP A 67 -6.59 -13.33 -3.90
C TRP A 67 -7.74 -12.86 -4.78
N LYS A 68 -8.97 -13.29 -4.49
CA LYS A 68 -10.17 -12.91 -5.25
C LYS A 68 -11.10 -12.05 -4.42
N SER A 69 -11.57 -10.94 -4.98
CA SER A 69 -12.58 -10.09 -4.36
C SER A 69 -13.89 -10.85 -4.14
N VAL A 70 -14.55 -10.63 -3.01
CA VAL A 70 -15.85 -11.23 -2.68
C VAL A 70 -16.97 -10.23 -2.91
N ASP A 71 -17.98 -10.60 -3.70
CA ASP A 71 -19.20 -9.79 -3.93
C ASP A 71 -18.95 -8.36 -4.45
N VAL A 72 -17.88 -8.16 -5.22
CA VAL A 72 -17.53 -6.88 -5.87
C VAL A 72 -17.70 -6.98 -7.39
N SER A 73 -18.17 -5.89 -8.00
CA SER A 73 -18.22 -5.74 -9.46
C SER A 73 -17.55 -4.41 -9.87
N PRO A 74 -16.58 -4.42 -10.80
CA PRO A 74 -16.01 -5.59 -11.45
C PRO A 74 -15.23 -6.50 -10.48
N ALA A 75 -15.17 -7.79 -10.78
CA ALA A 75 -14.42 -8.74 -9.97
C ALA A 75 -12.91 -8.53 -10.18
N VAL A 76 -12.15 -8.59 -9.08
CA VAL A 76 -10.70 -8.39 -9.07
C VAL A 76 -10.02 -9.65 -8.55
N GLU A 77 -8.98 -10.08 -9.24
CA GLU A 77 -8.06 -11.12 -8.79
C GLU A 77 -6.63 -10.61 -8.78
N ILE A 78 -5.91 -10.87 -7.70
CA ILE A 78 -4.51 -10.50 -7.54
C ILE A 78 -3.72 -11.78 -7.29
N THR A 79 -2.82 -12.11 -8.21
CA THR A 79 -1.83 -13.17 -8.02
C THR A 79 -0.55 -12.52 -7.52
N VAL A 80 -0.12 -12.87 -6.32
CA VAL A 80 1.18 -12.51 -5.76
C VAL A 80 2.09 -13.74 -5.90
N SER A 81 3.17 -13.60 -6.67
CA SER A 81 4.02 -14.72 -7.08
C SER A 81 5.33 -14.72 -6.30
N GLU A 82 6.40 -14.17 -6.87
CA GLU A 82 7.75 -14.30 -6.34
C GLU A 82 8.22 -12.98 -5.75
N LEU A 83 9.06 -13.07 -4.73
CA LEU A 83 9.75 -11.91 -4.17
C LEU A 83 10.68 -11.34 -5.23
N ILE A 84 10.66 -10.03 -5.41
CA ILE A 84 11.65 -9.34 -6.23
C ILE A 84 12.81 -8.96 -5.31
N GLU A 85 13.99 -9.47 -5.62
CA GLU A 85 15.21 -9.17 -4.87
C GLU A 85 15.52 -7.67 -4.94
N ASP A 86 15.71 -7.06 -3.78
CA ASP A 86 16.13 -5.68 -3.61
C ASP A 86 17.37 -5.67 -2.70
N ASP A 87 18.35 -4.84 -3.04
CA ASP A 87 19.61 -4.68 -2.31
C ASP A 87 19.39 -4.10 -0.90
N TYR A 88 18.20 -3.53 -0.63
CA TYR A 88 17.83 -2.94 0.66
C TYR A 88 16.71 -3.74 1.35
N PRO A 89 17.05 -4.74 2.18
CA PRO A 89 16.05 -5.45 2.97
C PRO A 89 15.45 -4.52 4.04
N GLY A 90 14.23 -4.02 3.81
CA GLY A 90 13.47 -3.19 4.76
C GLY A 90 12.25 -3.89 5.36
N ASP A 91 11.32 -3.09 5.89
CA ASP A 91 10.00 -3.56 6.36
C ASP A 91 8.98 -3.72 5.23
N PHE A 92 9.44 -3.64 3.98
CA PHE A 92 8.61 -3.80 2.79
C PHE A 92 9.32 -4.62 1.71
N ARG A 93 8.54 -5.23 0.83
CA ARG A 93 9.00 -6.08 -0.27
C ARG A 93 8.11 -5.94 -1.49
N TYR A 94 8.74 -5.92 -2.66
CA TYR A 94 8.05 -5.99 -3.96
C TYR A 94 7.89 -7.43 -4.42
N PHE A 95 6.82 -7.69 -5.17
CA PHE A 95 6.50 -9.00 -5.72
C PHE A 95 6.24 -8.91 -7.22
N THR A 96 6.62 -9.98 -7.92
CA THR A 96 6.03 -10.27 -9.23
C THR A 96 4.60 -10.78 -9.03
N GLY A 97 3.81 -10.72 -10.09
CA GLY A 97 2.43 -11.16 -10.00
C GLY A 97 1.61 -10.79 -11.21
N LYS A 98 0.29 -10.82 -11.02
CA LYS A 98 -0.69 -10.44 -12.04
C LYS A 98 -1.92 -9.86 -11.38
N VAL A 99 -2.46 -8.80 -11.96
CA VAL A 99 -3.76 -8.24 -11.60
C VAL A 99 -4.73 -8.54 -12.73
N THR A 100 -5.84 -9.22 -12.43
CA THR A 100 -6.89 -9.55 -13.39
C THR A 100 -8.13 -8.71 -13.04
N CYS A 101 -8.60 -7.93 -14.02
CA CYS A 101 -9.84 -7.14 -13.95
C CYS A 101 -10.29 -6.82 -15.37
N ASN A 102 -11.59 -6.89 -15.65
CA ASN A 102 -12.13 -6.71 -17.00
C ASN A 102 -12.02 -5.28 -17.54
N VAL A 103 -11.64 -4.30 -16.72
CA VAL A 103 -11.37 -2.92 -17.18
C VAL A 103 -10.03 -2.78 -17.88
N LEU A 104 -9.13 -3.76 -17.68
CA LEU A 104 -7.81 -3.79 -18.33
C LEU A 104 -7.98 -4.35 -19.76
N SER A 105 -7.16 -3.89 -20.70
CA SER A 105 -7.29 -4.14 -22.13
C SER A 105 -7.25 -5.62 -22.49
N GLU A 106 -6.37 -6.37 -21.84
CA GLU A 106 -6.28 -7.83 -21.99
C GLU A 106 -7.03 -8.58 -20.87
N GLY A 107 -7.84 -7.87 -20.09
CA GLY A 107 -8.47 -8.36 -18.86
C GLY A 107 -7.50 -8.57 -17.70
N HIS A 108 -6.21 -8.30 -17.89
CA HIS A 108 -5.16 -8.43 -16.88
C HIS A 108 -3.93 -7.57 -17.19
N LEU A 109 -3.07 -7.41 -16.18
CA LEU A 109 -1.73 -6.85 -16.29
C LEU A 109 -0.75 -7.70 -15.47
N ASP A 110 0.34 -8.13 -16.10
CA ASP A 110 1.46 -8.77 -15.41
C ASP A 110 2.35 -7.72 -14.73
N ILE A 111 2.87 -8.09 -13.57
CA ILE A 111 3.78 -7.28 -12.75
C ILE A 111 5.10 -8.04 -12.65
N THR A 112 6.16 -7.44 -13.18
CA THR A 112 7.48 -8.06 -13.31
C THR A 112 8.54 -7.30 -12.51
N ALA A 113 9.73 -7.87 -12.40
CA ALA A 113 10.87 -7.19 -11.77
C ALA A 113 11.25 -5.86 -12.44
N ALA A 114 10.96 -5.69 -13.74
CA ALA A 114 11.31 -4.49 -14.48
C ALA A 114 10.44 -3.28 -14.12
N ASP A 115 9.24 -3.49 -13.57
CA ASP A 115 8.23 -2.45 -13.34
C ASP A 115 8.48 -1.64 -12.05
N ASN A 116 9.25 -2.18 -11.10
CA ASN A 116 9.36 -1.64 -9.74
C ASN A 116 10.44 -0.56 -9.53
N LYS A 117 10.92 0.09 -10.61
CA LYS A 117 12.13 0.93 -10.50
C LYS A 117 11.97 2.14 -9.58
N ILE A 118 10.82 2.82 -9.54
CA ILE A 118 10.50 3.92 -8.62
C ILE A 118 8.96 4.08 -8.61
N LEU A 119 8.23 3.49 -7.65
CA LEU A 119 6.76 3.56 -7.49
C LEU A 119 6.01 3.70 -8.84
N GLY A 120 6.26 2.74 -9.73
CA GLY A 120 5.85 2.80 -11.13
C GLY A 120 4.35 2.68 -11.34
N GLU A 121 3.97 2.49 -12.59
CA GLU A 121 2.57 2.27 -13.01
C GLU A 121 2.03 0.91 -12.56
N LYS A 122 2.93 -0.03 -12.27
CA LYS A 122 2.61 -1.43 -11.95
C LYS A 122 3.49 -1.91 -10.82
N TYR A 123 2.90 -2.34 -9.71
CA TYR A 123 3.62 -2.95 -8.59
C TYR A 123 2.70 -3.69 -7.63
N ILE A 124 3.28 -4.68 -6.92
CA ILE A 124 2.72 -5.28 -5.70
C ILE A 124 3.74 -5.05 -4.60
N LEU A 125 3.37 -4.27 -3.59
CA LEU A 125 4.21 -3.91 -2.46
C LEU A 125 3.55 -4.41 -1.18
N ALA A 126 4.21 -5.29 -0.45
CA ALA A 126 3.78 -5.68 0.88
C ALA A 126 4.67 -5.04 1.95
N SER A 127 4.10 -4.66 3.09
CA SER A 127 4.85 -4.18 4.25
C SER A 127 4.42 -4.89 5.52
N ILE A 128 5.38 -5.12 6.41
CA ILE A 128 5.15 -5.68 7.73
C ILE A 128 5.90 -4.80 8.73
N VAL A 129 5.15 -4.03 9.53
CA VAL A 129 5.70 -3.14 10.55
C VAL A 129 5.35 -3.66 11.93
N LYS A 130 6.35 -3.77 12.81
CA LYS A 130 6.18 -4.19 14.20
C LYS A 130 6.32 -2.98 15.13
N SER A 131 5.33 -2.76 15.99
CA SER A 131 5.36 -1.73 17.04
C SER A 131 4.89 -2.31 18.36
N GLY A 132 5.84 -2.61 19.26
CA GLY A 132 5.56 -3.34 20.50
C GLY A 132 4.98 -4.73 20.21
N GLN A 133 3.77 -5.01 20.69
CA GLN A 133 3.04 -6.26 20.43
C GLN A 133 2.20 -6.21 19.15
N LEU A 134 2.06 -5.04 18.52
CA LEU A 134 1.27 -4.88 17.30
C LEU A 134 2.12 -5.24 16.09
N THR A 135 1.57 -6.08 15.19
CA THR A 135 2.14 -6.33 13.87
C THR A 135 1.12 -5.87 12.82
N MET A 136 1.48 -4.87 12.03
CA MET A 136 0.68 -4.40 10.91
C MET A 136 1.18 -5.08 9.63
N ARG A 137 0.27 -5.63 8.85
CA ARG A 137 0.56 -6.37 7.61
C ARG A 137 -0.25 -5.74 6.48
N THR A 138 0.38 -4.87 5.69
CA THR A 138 -0.28 -4.13 4.60
C THR A 138 0.20 -4.55 3.23
N ILE A 139 -0.62 -4.31 2.22
CA ILE A 139 -0.31 -4.53 0.82
C ILE A 139 -0.87 -3.37 -0.01
N ILE A 140 -0.10 -2.92 -0.98
CA ILE A 140 -0.48 -1.93 -1.98
C ILE A 140 -0.29 -2.59 -3.33
N VAL A 141 -1.31 -2.53 -4.18
CA VAL A 141 -1.27 -3.05 -5.54
C VAL A 141 -1.68 -1.94 -6.48
N ARG A 142 -0.84 -1.70 -7.49
CA ARG A 142 -1.16 -0.79 -8.58
C ARG A 142 -0.99 -1.52 -9.91
N ALA A 143 -1.95 -1.34 -10.80
CA ALA A 143 -1.90 -1.81 -12.17
C ALA A 143 -2.52 -0.74 -13.08
N ARG A 144 -1.66 0.06 -13.72
CA ARG A 144 -2.04 1.10 -14.69
C ARG A 144 -1.48 0.76 -16.06
N GLU A 145 -2.26 1.04 -17.09
CA GLU A 145 -1.85 1.04 -18.49
C GLU A 145 -2.42 2.28 -19.20
N GLU A 146 -1.69 2.75 -20.20
CA GLU A 146 -2.17 3.77 -21.12
C GLU A 146 -2.72 3.11 -22.38
N VAL A 147 -3.87 3.59 -22.84
CA VAL A 147 -4.59 3.10 -24.01
C VAL A 147 -5.07 4.29 -24.82
N ASP A 148 -5.27 4.11 -26.12
CA ASP A 148 -5.86 5.15 -26.96
C ASP A 148 -7.39 4.97 -27.02
N ASP A 149 -8.13 6.04 -26.77
CA ASP A 149 -9.59 6.06 -26.92
C ASP A 149 -9.99 6.03 -28.42
N GLU A 150 -11.30 6.02 -28.69
CA GLU A 150 -11.83 6.00 -30.06
C GLU A 150 -11.43 7.23 -30.91
N PHE A 151 -10.93 8.30 -30.27
CA PHE A 151 -10.46 9.53 -30.90
C PHE A 151 -8.93 9.59 -31.03
N GLY A 152 -8.20 8.57 -30.57
CA GLY A 152 -6.74 8.54 -30.53
C GLY A 152 -6.14 9.38 -29.41
N THR A 153 -6.92 9.69 -28.38
CA THR A 153 -6.45 10.35 -27.15
C THR A 153 -5.94 9.30 -26.19
N THR A 154 -4.73 9.50 -25.67
CA THR A 154 -4.20 8.63 -24.62
C THR A 154 -4.97 8.82 -23.31
N VAL A 155 -5.62 7.75 -22.87
CA VAL A 155 -6.36 7.61 -21.61
C VAL A 155 -5.77 6.45 -20.79
N ALA A 156 -6.26 6.23 -19.57
CA ALA A 156 -5.72 5.18 -18.71
C ALA A 156 -6.80 4.28 -18.11
N ASN A 157 -6.47 2.98 -18.08
CA ASN A 157 -7.12 2.00 -17.22
C ASN A 157 -6.26 1.83 -15.97
N GLU A 158 -6.88 1.81 -14.79
CA GLU A 158 -6.15 1.73 -13.53
C GLU A 158 -6.91 0.92 -12.49
N LEU A 159 -6.17 0.11 -11.75
CA LEU A 159 -6.60 -0.50 -10.51
C LEU A 159 -5.59 -0.17 -9.41
N GLU A 160 -6.09 0.36 -8.30
CA GLU A 160 -5.31 0.63 -7.09
C GLU A 160 -6.02 0.00 -5.88
N LEU A 161 -5.29 -0.84 -5.14
CA LEU A 161 -5.74 -1.45 -3.90
C LEU A 161 -4.77 -1.08 -2.79
N ASP A 162 -5.30 -0.47 -1.74
CA ASP A 162 -4.65 -0.42 -0.43
C ASP A 162 -5.35 -1.43 0.47
N GLY A 163 -4.61 -2.32 1.12
CA GLY A 163 -5.21 -3.36 1.95
C GLY A 163 -4.31 -3.85 3.09
N TYR A 164 -4.87 -4.76 3.87
CA TYR A 164 -4.18 -5.42 4.97
C TYR A 164 -4.64 -6.86 5.15
N LEU A 165 -3.75 -7.71 5.69
CA LEU A 165 -4.11 -9.07 6.07
C LEU A 165 -4.82 -9.05 7.42
N ALA A 166 -6.10 -9.43 7.43
CA ALA A 166 -6.82 -9.70 8.67
C ALA A 166 -6.41 -11.05 9.26
N ASP A 167 -6.12 -12.01 8.39
CA ASP A 167 -5.56 -13.32 8.70
C ASP A 167 -4.81 -13.88 7.45
N ASN A 168 -4.33 -15.12 7.50
CA ASN A 168 -3.55 -15.71 6.40
C ASN A 168 -4.37 -16.01 5.12
N ASN A 169 -5.70 -15.95 5.18
CA ASN A 169 -6.62 -16.28 4.09
C ASN A 169 -7.59 -15.14 3.75
N THR A 170 -7.54 -14.02 4.48
CA THR A 170 -8.41 -12.86 4.31
C THR A 170 -7.59 -11.58 4.21
N LEU A 171 -7.70 -10.93 3.05
CA LEU A 171 -7.23 -9.57 2.83
C LEU A 171 -8.43 -8.62 2.86
N LYS A 172 -8.31 -7.52 3.59
CA LYS A 172 -9.32 -6.46 3.63
C LYS A 172 -8.81 -5.25 2.88
N ALA A 173 -9.65 -4.65 2.05
CA ALA A 173 -9.32 -3.40 1.38
C ALA A 173 -9.57 -2.23 2.33
N SER A 174 -8.56 -1.38 2.48
CA SER A 174 -8.69 -0.01 3.01
C SER A 174 -9.05 0.98 1.91
N ARG A 175 -8.79 0.64 0.64
CA ARG A 175 -9.26 1.37 -0.54
C ARG A 175 -9.23 0.44 -1.75
N LEU A 176 -10.22 0.53 -2.62
CA LEU A 176 -10.16 -0.08 -3.95
C LEU A 176 -10.67 0.93 -4.98
N TYR A 177 -9.78 1.40 -5.84
CA TYR A 177 -10.08 2.32 -6.92
C TYR A 177 -9.91 1.61 -8.26
N ILE A 178 -10.93 1.73 -9.12
CA ILE A 178 -10.94 1.15 -10.46
C ILE A 178 -11.40 2.22 -11.45
N CYS A 179 -10.61 2.39 -12.51
CA CYS A 179 -10.81 3.37 -13.55
C CYS A 179 -10.69 2.70 -14.92
N GLN A 180 -11.58 3.04 -15.84
CA GLN A 180 -11.54 2.60 -17.24
C GLN A 180 -11.58 3.85 -18.11
N GLU A 181 -10.59 4.03 -18.99
CA GLU A 181 -10.51 5.19 -19.90
C GLU A 181 -10.69 6.55 -19.19
N ASN A 182 -10.03 6.73 -18.05
CA ASN A 182 -10.16 7.88 -17.13
C ASN A 182 -11.54 8.07 -16.45
N GLU A 183 -12.49 7.16 -16.65
CA GLU A 183 -13.77 7.14 -15.95
C GLU A 183 -13.72 6.24 -14.70
N THR A 184 -14.15 6.78 -13.56
CA THR A 184 -14.22 6.00 -12.32
C THR A 184 -15.34 4.96 -12.39
N ILE A 185 -14.96 3.69 -12.26
CA ILE A 185 -15.89 2.55 -12.22
C ILE A 185 -16.22 2.18 -10.77
N LEU A 186 -15.20 2.19 -9.90
CA LEU A 186 -15.34 1.91 -8.47
C LEU A 186 -14.38 2.82 -7.70
N ASP A 187 -14.88 3.42 -6.62
CA ASP A 187 -14.06 4.13 -5.64
C ASP A 187 -14.56 3.74 -4.26
N PHE A 188 -14.04 2.61 -3.76
CA PHE A 188 -14.35 2.10 -2.44
C PHE A 188 -13.37 2.67 -1.42
N ASP A 189 -13.93 3.29 -0.39
CA ASP A 189 -13.27 3.77 0.82
C ASP A 189 -14.18 3.37 2.00
N PRO A 190 -13.71 2.50 2.92
CA PRO A 190 -14.56 1.92 3.96
C PRO A 190 -15.13 3.00 4.89
N ASP A 191 -16.41 2.88 5.19
CA ASP A 191 -17.03 3.52 6.37
C ASP A 191 -17.15 2.52 7.52
N ASP A 192 -17.70 2.94 8.67
CA ASP A 192 -17.80 2.12 9.88
C ASP A 192 -18.62 0.81 9.70
N ALA A 193 -19.33 0.61 8.57
CA ALA A 193 -20.24 -0.51 8.36
C ALA A 193 -19.96 -1.36 7.10
N THR A 194 -19.05 -0.93 6.21
CA THR A 194 -18.79 -1.62 4.94
C THR A 194 -17.38 -2.17 4.86
N GLU A 195 -17.28 -3.46 4.54
CA GLU A 195 -16.00 -4.14 4.32
C GLU A 195 -15.95 -4.71 2.91
N LEU A 196 -14.82 -4.49 2.24
CA LEU A 196 -14.49 -5.18 0.99
C LEU A 196 -13.36 -6.15 1.28
N THR A 197 -13.58 -7.42 0.94
CA THR A 197 -12.63 -8.50 1.26
C THR A 197 -12.19 -9.27 0.03
N PHE A 198 -10.98 -9.78 0.10
CA PHE A 198 -10.42 -10.74 -0.83
C PHE A 198 -10.12 -12.04 -0.09
N LYS A 199 -10.45 -13.17 -0.71
CA LYS A 199 -10.20 -14.50 -0.16
C LYS A 199 -9.11 -15.20 -0.94
N LYS A 200 -8.15 -15.75 -0.19
CA LYS A 200 -7.09 -16.59 -0.73
C LYS A 200 -7.69 -17.89 -1.29
N GLN A 201 -7.24 -18.30 -2.47
CA GLN A 201 -7.68 -19.53 -3.16
C GLN A 201 -6.78 -20.73 -2.85
#